data_AF-A0A7K7VV09-F1
#
_entry.id   AF-A0A7K7VV09-F1
#
_cell.length_a   1.000
_cell.length_b   1.000
_cell.length_c   1.000
_cell.angle_alpha   90.00
_cell.angle_beta   90.00
_cell.angle_gamma   90.00
#
_symmetry.space_group_name_H-M   'P 1'
#
loop_
_entity.id
_entity.type
_entity.pdbx_description
1 polymer ?
#
loop_
_entity_poly.entity_id
_entity_poly.type
_entity_poly.pdbx_seq_one_letter_code
_entity_poly.pdbx_strand_id
1 'polypeptide(L)'
;QGVLVEGLGTFCTVEEPLILGDEEVLLVRRPIFKFGMQLMRPWRLTCPKVTIPDYMIIEPLNYLLLSLVTSLPRRVVEDCVKETILLFSLYLENKPNVAFAFRDIGVLTCHNDRVCMLFYASCIRRLEKRASLIAALRT
;
A
#
# COMPACT_ATOMS: atom_id res chain seq x y z
N GLN A 1 4.96 0.82 11.31
CA GLN A 1 4.15 -0.41 11.31
C GLN A 1 3.71 -0.70 9.89
N GLY A 2 3.76 -1.96 9.49
CA GLY A 2 3.25 -2.45 8.20
C GLY A 2 2.09 -3.42 8.39
N VAL A 3 1.27 -3.55 7.35
CA VAL A 3 0.15 -4.49 7.28
C VAL A 3 0.35 -5.38 6.06
N LEU A 4 0.45 -6.69 6.29
CA LEU A 4 0.48 -7.71 5.26
C LEU A 4 -0.95 -8.11 4.89
N VAL A 5 -1.29 -7.94 3.62
CA VAL A 5 -2.46 -8.54 3.00
C VAL A 5 -2.00 -9.79 2.28
N GLU A 6 -2.30 -10.95 2.86
CA GLU A 6 -1.87 -12.26 2.35
C GLU A 6 -2.34 -12.46 0.91
N GLY A 7 -1.47 -12.97 0.05
CA GLY A 7 -1.75 -13.15 -1.37
C GLY A 7 -1.67 -11.88 -2.21
N LEU A 8 -1.49 -10.69 -1.63
CA LEU A 8 -1.40 -9.42 -2.37
C LEU A 8 -0.07 -8.69 -2.17
N GLY A 9 0.28 -8.37 -0.92
CA GLY A 9 1.45 -7.53 -0.62
C GLY A 9 1.37 -6.83 0.74
N THR A 10 2.34 -5.95 0.99
CA THR A 10 2.49 -5.26 2.28
C THR A 10 2.33 -3.75 2.10
N PHE A 11 1.40 -3.16 2.84
CA PHE A 11 1.31 -1.71 3.01
C PHE A 11 2.14 -1.28 4.22
N CYS A 12 2.88 -0.19 4.11
CA CYS A 12 3.54 0.38 5.28
C CYS A 12 3.81 1.87 5.12
N THR A 13 4.22 2.49 6.23
CA THR A 13 4.61 3.90 6.26
C THR A 13 6.04 4.01 6.75
N VAL A 14 6.91 4.59 5.93
CA VAL A 14 8.32 4.85 6.25
C VAL A 14 8.52 6.33 6.54
N GLU A 15 9.46 6.64 7.41
CA GLU A 15 9.94 8.00 7.62
C GLU A 15 11.12 8.24 6.70
N GLU A 16 11.05 9.33 5.93
CA GLU A 16 12.10 9.76 5.01
C GLU A 16 12.48 11.21 5.31
N PRO A 17 13.77 11.56 5.29
CA PRO A 17 14.19 12.93 5.42
C PRO A 17 13.82 13.73 4.16
N LEU A 18 13.14 14.86 4.35
CA LEU A 18 12.92 15.89 3.35
C LEU A 18 13.83 17.08 3.67
N ILE A 19 14.76 17.37 2.77
CA ILE A 19 15.68 18.51 2.90
C ILE A 19 14.95 19.76 2.42
N LEU A 20 14.81 20.77 3.30
CA LEU A 20 14.13 22.04 3.03
C LEU A 20 15.12 23.20 2.79
N GLY A 21 16.41 22.99 3.07
CA GLY A 21 17.49 23.96 2.93
C GLY A 21 18.82 23.38 3.45
N ASP A 22 19.83 24.23 3.65
CA ASP A 22 21.20 23.77 3.99
C ASP A 22 21.30 22.99 5.32
N GLU A 23 20.39 23.21 6.27
CA GLU A 23 20.38 22.46 7.55
C GLU A 23 18.99 22.00 8.03
N GLU A 24 17.90 22.38 7.36
CA GLU A 24 16.56 22.00 7.79
C GLU A 24 16.13 20.67 7.16
N VAL A 25 16.04 19.64 8.00
CA VAL A 25 15.55 18.31 7.62
C VAL A 25 14.23 18.03 8.33
N LEU A 26 13.18 17.83 7.55
CA LEU A 26 11.88 17.40 8.03
C LEU A 26 11.69 15.90 7.80
N LEU A 27 11.36 15.14 8.85
CA LEU A 27 10.95 13.74 8.66
C LEU A 27 9.50 13.70 8.18
N VAL A 28 9.32 13.21 6.95
CA VAL A 28 8.02 13.02 6.31
C VAL A 28 7.65 11.53 6.29
N ARG A 29 6.36 11.24 6.43
CA ARG A 29 5.80 9.89 6.49
C ARG A 29 5.25 9.49 5.13
N ARG A 30 5.99 8.66 4.39
CA ARG A 30 5.56 8.18 3.07
C ARG A 30 4.87 6.83 3.14
N PRO A 31 3.72 6.67 2.46
CA PRO A 31 3.16 5.34 2.24
C PRO A 31 3.99 4.61 1.19
N ILE A 32 4.24 3.33 1.44
CA ILE A 32 4.85 2.42 0.48
C ILE A 32 4.02 1.14 0.39
N PHE A 33 4.05 0.52 -0.79
CA PHE A 33 3.43 -0.77 -1.03
C PHE A 33 4.45 -1.70 -1.67
N LYS A 34 4.72 -2.82 -1.01
CA LYS A 34 5.57 -3.89 -1.53
C LYS A 34 4.67 -5.00 -2.07
N PHE A 35 4.71 -5.17 -3.39
CA PHE A 35 3.92 -6.21 -4.05
C PHE A 35 4.43 -7.62 -3.70
N GLY A 36 3.51 -8.57 -3.55
CA GLY A 36 3.81 -9.94 -3.15
C GLY A 36 4.55 -10.72 -4.23
N MET A 37 5.72 -11.27 -3.89
CA MET A 37 6.56 -12.02 -4.85
C MET A 37 5.89 -13.25 -5.46
N GLN A 38 4.93 -13.86 -4.74
CA GLN A 38 4.20 -15.03 -5.24
C GLN A 38 3.36 -14.70 -6.48
N LEU A 39 2.91 -13.45 -6.59
CA LEU A 39 2.22 -12.93 -7.77
C LEU A 39 3.19 -12.54 -8.90
N MET A 40 4.45 -12.23 -8.60
CA MET A 40 5.37 -11.72 -9.62
C MET A 40 5.94 -12.80 -10.55
N ARG A 41 6.32 -13.95 -9.98
CA ARG A 41 7.07 -14.99 -10.70
C ARG A 41 6.27 -15.70 -11.78
N PRO A 42 5.01 -16.10 -11.56
CA PRO A 42 4.23 -16.81 -12.58
C PRO A 42 3.96 -15.93 -13.82
N TRP A 43 3.75 -14.63 -13.62
CA TRP A 43 3.24 -13.73 -14.65
C TRP A 43 4.28 -12.72 -15.15
N ARG A 44 5.57 -12.91 -14.84
CA ARG A 44 6.70 -12.04 -15.25
C ARG A 44 6.48 -10.56 -14.92
N LEU A 45 5.72 -10.27 -13.87
CA LEU A 45 5.40 -8.90 -13.49
C LEU A 45 6.63 -8.21 -12.90
N THR A 46 6.81 -6.95 -13.27
CA THR A 46 7.80 -6.05 -12.69
C THR A 46 7.13 -5.09 -11.73
N CYS A 47 7.80 -4.72 -10.65
CA CYS A 47 7.33 -3.68 -9.75
C CYS A 47 8.49 -2.76 -9.36
N PRO A 48 8.22 -1.49 -8.99
CA PRO A 48 9.23 -0.65 -8.36
C PRO A 48 9.92 -1.38 -7.22
N LYS A 49 11.24 -1.28 -7.13
CA LYS A 49 12.00 -1.87 -6.04
C LYS A 49 11.71 -1.04 -4.78
N VAL A 50 10.93 -1.62 -3.88
CA VAL A 50 10.59 -1.02 -2.58
C VAL A 50 11.24 -1.87 -1.48
N THR A 51 12.02 -1.22 -0.63
CA THR A 51 12.64 -1.84 0.54
C THR A 51 11.85 -1.45 1.78
N ILE A 52 11.36 -2.44 2.51
CA ILE A 52 10.80 -2.23 3.85
C ILE A 52 11.95 -2.35 4.84
N PRO A 53 12.14 -1.39 5.77
CA PRO A 53 13.20 -1.48 6.76
C PRO A 53 13.08 -2.73 7.64
N ASP A 54 14.19 -3.40 7.94
CA ASP A 54 14.21 -4.68 8.66
C ASP A 54 13.65 -4.58 10.08
N TYR A 55 13.74 -3.40 10.70
CA TYR A 55 13.18 -3.14 12.04
C TYR A 55 11.66 -2.96 12.04
N MET A 56 11.02 -2.89 10.87
CA MET A 56 9.59 -2.63 10.79
C MET A 56 8.78 -3.87 11.18
N ILE A 57 7.94 -3.73 12.20
CA ILE A 57 6.95 -4.73 12.56
C ILE A 57 5.85 -4.76 11.48
N ILE A 58 5.70 -5.91 10.83
CA ILE A 58 4.65 -6.20 9.84
C ILE A 58 3.63 -7.14 10.49
N GLU A 59 2.40 -6.68 10.62
CA GLU A 59 1.29 -7.48 11.16
C GLU A 59 0.39 -7.97 10.03
N PRO A 60 -0.24 -9.14 10.17
CA PRO A 60 -1.27 -9.57 9.23
C PRO A 60 -2.49 -8.64 9.29
N LEU A 61 -3.23 -8.56 8.19
CA LEU A 61 -4.50 -7.85 8.13
C LEU A 61 -5.43 -8.32 9.28
N ASN A 62 -5.87 -7.37 10.09
CA ASN A 62 -6.68 -7.66 11.27
C ASN A 62 -8.16 -7.87 10.89
N TYR A 63 -8.51 -9.12 10.59
CA TYR A 63 -9.89 -9.50 10.25
C TYR A 63 -10.90 -9.26 11.39
N LEU A 64 -10.46 -9.28 12.66
CA LEU A 64 -11.33 -8.94 13.78
C LEU A 64 -11.71 -7.46 13.75
N LEU A 65 -10.74 -6.58 13.55
CA LEU A 65 -10.99 -5.14 13.40
C LEU A 65 -11.88 -4.84 12.19
N LEU A 66 -11.62 -5.49 11.05
CA LEU A 66 -12.44 -5.32 9.86
C LEU A 66 -13.88 -5.81 10.07
N SER A 67 -14.07 -6.93 10.77
CA SER A 67 -15.39 -7.45 11.16
C SER A 67 -16.17 -6.43 11.99
N LEU A 68 -15.51 -5.79 12.95
CA LEU A 68 -16.12 -4.72 13.76
C LEU A 68 -16.50 -3.50 12.91
N VAL A 69 -15.60 -3.02 12.04
CA VAL A 69 -15.84 -1.81 11.23
C VAL A 69 -16.92 -2.03 10.16
N THR A 70 -16.99 -3.23 9.59
CA THR A 70 -17.96 -3.56 8.53
C THR A 70 -19.28 -4.09 9.08
N SER A 71 -19.36 -4.42 10.36
CA SER A 71 -20.50 -5.16 10.96
C SER A 71 -20.80 -6.49 10.27
N LEU A 72 -19.82 -7.08 9.58
CA LEU A 72 -19.91 -8.39 8.95
C LEU A 72 -19.23 -9.44 9.82
N PRO A 73 -19.70 -10.71 9.83
CA PRO A 73 -19.00 -11.78 10.52
C PRO A 73 -17.56 -11.92 10.02
N ARG A 74 -16.60 -12.16 10.93
CA ARG A 74 -15.18 -12.32 10.60
C ARG A 74 -14.93 -13.23 9.41
N ARG A 75 -15.63 -14.38 9.37
CA ARG A 75 -15.52 -15.35 8.26
C ARG A 75 -15.91 -14.73 6.92
N VAL A 76 -17.02 -14.00 6.88
CA VAL A 76 -17.49 -13.32 5.65
C VAL A 76 -16.46 -12.28 5.19
N VAL A 77 -15.90 -11.50 6.11
CA VAL A 77 -14.84 -10.52 5.78
C VAL A 77 -13.60 -11.21 5.21
N GLU A 78 -13.17 -12.31 5.83
CA GLU A 78 -12.02 -13.08 5.40
C GLU A 78 -12.22 -13.67 4.00
N ASP A 79 -13.40 -14.26 3.74
CA ASP A 79 -13.78 -14.79 2.44
C ASP A 79 -13.83 -13.67 1.38
N CYS A 80 -14.45 -12.53 1.69
CA CYS A 80 -14.47 -11.38 0.77
C CYS A 80 -13.07 -10.89 0.39
N VAL A 81 -12.15 -10.79 1.35
CA VAL A 81 -10.77 -10.38 1.08
C VAL A 81 -10.06 -11.40 0.18
N LYS A 82 -10.16 -12.69 0.52
CA LYS A 82 -9.54 -13.79 -0.25
C LYS A 82 -10.08 -13.83 -1.69
N GLU A 83 -11.39 -13.80 -1.86
CA GLU A 83 -12.05 -13.81 -3.18
C GLU A 83 -11.66 -12.59 -4.01
N THR A 84 -11.58 -11.40 -3.40
CA THR A 84 -11.18 -10.18 -4.08
C THR A 84 -9.73 -10.25 -4.58
N ILE A 85 -8.82 -10.79 -3.77
CA ILE A 85 -7.40 -10.96 -4.13
C ILE A 85 -7.23 -12.03 -5.22
N LEU A 86 -7.98 -13.13 -5.13
CA LEU A 86 -8.00 -14.16 -6.15
C LEU A 86 -8.49 -13.59 -7.48
N LEU A 87 -9.60 -12.86 -7.47
CA LEU A 87 -10.15 -12.20 -8.65
C LEU A 87 -9.14 -11.23 -9.28
N PHE A 88 -8.48 -10.41 -8.46
CA PHE A 88 -7.43 -9.50 -8.94
C PHE A 88 -6.26 -10.28 -9.58
N SER A 89 -5.82 -11.38 -8.98
CA SER A 89 -4.76 -12.22 -9.50
C SER A 89 -5.12 -12.83 -10.87
N LEU A 90 -6.36 -13.31 -11.03
CA LEU A 90 -6.86 -13.82 -12.31
C LEU A 90 -6.94 -12.72 -13.37
N TYR A 91 -7.26 -11.49 -12.97
CA TYR A 91 -7.24 -10.34 -13.89
C TYR A 91 -5.82 -10.00 -14.36
N LEU A 92 -4.83 -10.07 -13.46
CA LEU A 92 -3.42 -9.84 -13.81
C LEU A 92 -2.90 -10.87 -14.83
N GLU A 93 -3.35 -12.13 -14.74
CA GLU A 93 -2.96 -13.18 -15.68
C GLU A 93 -3.52 -12.95 -17.09
N ASN A 94 -4.77 -12.50 -17.20
CA ASN A 94 -5.48 -12.43 -18.48
C ASN A 94 -5.43 -11.05 -19.16
N LYS A 95 -5.09 -9.98 -18.43
CA LYS A 95 -5.12 -8.60 -18.91
C LYS A 95 -3.98 -7.78 -18.29
N PRO A 96 -3.01 -7.29 -19.07
CA PRO A 96 -1.92 -6.49 -18.52
C PRO A 96 -2.37 -5.09 -18.07
N ASN A 97 -3.59 -4.66 -18.41
CA ASN A 97 -4.13 -3.34 -18.07
C ASN A 97 -5.29 -3.47 -17.08
N VAL A 98 -4.98 -3.47 -15.78
CA VAL A 98 -5.94 -3.62 -14.70
C VAL A 98 -5.68 -2.54 -13.65
N ALA A 99 -6.75 -1.95 -13.12
CA ALA A 99 -6.67 -1.01 -12.01
C ALA A 99 -7.53 -1.54 -10.86
N PHE A 100 -6.95 -1.59 -9.66
CA PHE A 100 -7.62 -1.96 -8.43
C PHE A 100 -7.56 -0.81 -7.44
N ALA A 101 -8.71 -0.22 -7.12
CA ALA A 101 -8.80 0.93 -6.24
C ALA A 101 -8.99 0.51 -4.78
N PHE A 102 -8.06 0.90 -3.93
CA PHE A 102 -8.22 0.89 -2.47
C PHE A 102 -8.83 2.22 -2.04
N ARG A 103 -10.07 2.16 -1.56
CA ARG A 103 -10.78 3.35 -1.06
C ARG A 103 -9.91 4.07 -0.02
N ASP A 104 -9.76 5.39 -0.19
CA ASP A 104 -8.97 6.30 0.66
C ASP A 104 -7.45 6.06 0.72
N ILE A 105 -6.92 5.08 -0.03
CA ILE A 105 -5.49 4.76 -0.06
C ILE A 105 -4.90 5.09 -1.42
N GLY A 106 -5.41 4.51 -2.50
CA GLY A 106 -4.85 4.69 -3.83
C GLY A 106 -5.30 3.63 -4.82
N VAL A 107 -4.57 3.50 -5.93
CA VAL A 107 -4.85 2.55 -7.02
C VAL A 107 -3.62 1.71 -7.31
N LEU A 108 -3.79 0.39 -7.28
CA LEU A 108 -2.82 -0.56 -7.77
C LEU A 108 -3.08 -0.81 -9.26
N THR A 109 -2.14 -0.43 -10.11
CA THR A 109 -2.25 -0.57 -11.56
C THR A 109 -1.27 -1.62 -12.06
N CYS A 110 -1.73 -2.47 -12.97
CA CYS A 110 -0.85 -3.19 -13.88
C CYS A 110 -0.99 -2.53 -15.25
N HIS A 111 0.15 -2.22 -15.89
CA HIS A 111 0.20 -1.77 -17.28
C HIS A 111 1.49 -2.29 -17.92
N ASN A 112 1.40 -3.00 -19.05
CA ASN A 112 2.54 -3.65 -19.72
C ASN A 112 3.41 -4.46 -18.74
N ASP A 113 2.78 -5.37 -17.99
CA ASP A 113 3.41 -6.24 -16.99
C ASP A 113 4.10 -5.48 -15.83
N ARG A 114 3.86 -4.17 -15.71
CA ARG A 114 4.40 -3.35 -14.63
C ARG A 114 3.30 -3.03 -13.61
N VAL A 115 3.48 -3.56 -12.40
CA VAL A 115 2.63 -3.29 -11.24
C VAL A 115 3.16 -2.10 -10.46
N CYS A 116 2.32 -1.08 -10.29
CA CYS A 116 2.63 0.15 -9.56
C CYS A 116 1.48 0.51 -8.61
N MET A 117 1.81 0.90 -7.39
CA MET A 117 0.85 1.50 -6.47
C MET A 117 0.94 3.03 -6.56
N LEU A 118 -0.19 3.67 -6.84
CA LEU A 118 -0.36 5.11 -6.86
C LEU A 118 -1.19 5.53 -5.64
N PHE A 119 -0.58 6.21 -4.68
CA PHE A 119 -1.29 6.69 -3.50
C PHE A 119 -2.05 7.98 -3.78
N TYR A 120 -3.25 8.11 -3.23
CA TYR A 120 -4.00 9.36 -3.29
C TYR A 120 -3.32 10.44 -2.45
N ALA A 121 -3.35 11.69 -2.92
CA ALA A 121 -2.87 12.84 -2.15
C ALA A 121 -3.57 12.95 -0.79
N SER A 122 -4.85 12.58 -0.71
CA SER A 122 -5.60 12.51 0.55
C SER A 122 -5.04 11.47 1.52
N CYS A 123 -4.58 10.32 1.03
CA CYS A 123 -3.92 9.29 1.83
C CYS A 123 -2.62 9.82 2.42
N ILE A 124 -1.76 10.40 1.57
CA ILE A 124 -0.48 10.99 1.98
C ILE A 124 -0.70 12.08 3.04
N ARG A 125 -1.64 12.99 2.80
CA ARG A 125 -1.98 14.07 3.74
C ARG A 125 -2.47 13.57 5.10
N ARG A 126 -3.11 12.41 5.17
CA ARG A 126 -3.54 11.79 6.43
C ARG A 126 -2.39 11.18 7.23
N LEU A 127 -1.29 10.83 6.58
CA LEU A 127 -0.11 10.26 7.22
C LEU A 127 0.76 11.35 7.86
N GLU A 128 0.80 12.53 7.23
CA GLU A 128 1.53 13.69 7.74
C GLU A 128 0.83 14.37 8.92
N LYS A 129 1.62 14.88 9.87
CA LYS A 129 1.12 15.82 10.88
C LYS A 129 0.92 17.19 10.22
N ARG A 130 -0.14 17.92 10.60
CA ARG A 130 -0.38 19.29 10.09
C ARG A 130 0.84 20.20 10.20
N ALA A 131 1.62 20.08 11.27
CA ALA A 131 2.85 20.84 11.48
C ALA A 131 3.93 20.55 10.41
N SER A 132 4.12 19.27 10.05
CA SER A 132 5.07 18.84 9.01
C SER A 132 4.67 19.39 7.63
N LEU A 133 3.38 19.36 7.29
CA LEU A 133 2.87 19.91 6.03
C LEU A 133 3.03 21.43 5.94
N ILE A 134 2.80 22.15 7.04
CA ILE A 134 2.95 23.61 7.08
C ILE A 134 4.43 24.00 6.92
N ALA A 135 5.35 23.25 7.53
CA ALA A 135 6.79 23.46 7.36
C ALA A 135 7.22 23.24 5.89
N ALA A 136 6.75 22.16 5.25
CA ALA A 136 7.07 21.86 3.86
C ALA A 136 6.49 22.83 2.82
N LEU A 137 5.54 23.69 3.19
CA LEU A 137 4.90 24.70 2.31
C LEU A 137 5.47 26.12 2.49
N ARG A 138 6.41 26.33 3.42
CA ARG A 138 7.02 27.65 3.69
C ARG A 138 8.26 27.94 2.83
N THR A 139 8.57 27.05 1.89
CA THR A 139 9.56 27.21 0.80
C THR A 139 8.85 27.61 -0.48
#